data_AF-A0A151A5K0-F1
#
_entry.id   AF-A0A151A5K0-F1
#
_cell.length_a   1.000
_cell.length_b   1.000
_cell.length_c   1.000
_cell.angle_alpha   90.00
_cell.angle_beta   90.00
_cell.angle_gamma   90.00
#
_symmetry.space_group_name_H-M   'P 1'
#
loop_
_entity.id
_entity.type
_entity.pdbx_description
1 polymer ?
#
loop_
_entity_poly.entity_id
_entity_poly.type
_entity_poly.pdbx_seq_one_letter_code
_entity_poly.pdbx_strand_id
1 'polypeptide(L)'
;MFLTIILLIIIFLLIIALYLDHRFMQNKLDTEIYAKTQLVRKISTVTSENTNLRNQMLSFDANNDKHHHGIRKAKQDLTDIMTKLVDNNQLAKFEIISTSNLAVKHPFFEYARPFDYIVITEKGLFNIDVKNWKQKTFYHFNVDPEQENDNNNDLSDKTEDQIVGRYIANKFHSQFNSTRMTSYTFIERIKKHTVIFDFYSQDPYKEAAYNTKMLQEKIKENAHHNIKNVGLVYFTDGSVNLIDGPTEREKYVETVSSKSSLKDIIEETITSADESLSKEQFDRLVARFED
;
A
#
# COMPACT_ATOMS: atom_id res chain seq x y z
N MET A 1 -76.93 44.60 -24.56
CA MET A 1 -76.49 43.49 -25.43
C MET A 1 -75.05 43.62 -25.93
N PHE A 2 -74.54 44.82 -26.24
CA PHE A 2 -73.15 44.98 -26.69
C PHE A 2 -72.11 44.63 -25.61
N LEU A 3 -72.35 45.06 -24.36
CA LEU A 3 -71.46 44.84 -23.22
C LEU A 3 -71.38 43.36 -22.80
N THR A 4 -72.50 42.62 -22.93
CA THR A 4 -72.56 41.18 -22.68
C THR A 4 -71.81 40.36 -23.73
N ILE A 5 -71.81 40.82 -25.00
CA ILE A 5 -71.05 40.19 -26.09
C ILE A 5 -69.55 40.41 -25.89
N ILE A 6 -69.13 41.62 -25.51
CA ILE A 6 -67.72 41.93 -25.21
C ILE A 6 -67.20 41.06 -24.05
N LEU A 7 -67.98 40.91 -22.98
CA LEU A 7 -67.60 40.08 -21.85
C LEU A 7 -67.37 38.61 -22.26
N LEU A 8 -68.22 38.09 -23.13
CA LEU A 8 -68.14 36.71 -23.62
C LEU A 8 -66.89 36.48 -24.47
N ILE A 9 -66.51 37.46 -25.30
CA ILE A 9 -65.27 37.43 -26.08
C ILE A 9 -64.04 37.45 -25.17
N ILE A 10 -64.04 38.30 -24.13
CA ILE A 10 -62.94 38.37 -23.15
C ILE A 10 -62.78 37.04 -22.40
N ILE A 11 -63.88 36.43 -21.97
CA ILE A 11 -63.87 35.13 -21.28
C ILE A 11 -63.28 34.04 -22.20
N PHE A 12 -63.68 34.03 -23.48
CA PHE A 12 -63.16 33.06 -24.44
C PHE A 12 -61.64 33.23 -24.68
N LEU A 13 -61.16 34.47 -24.79
CA LEU A 13 -59.73 34.78 -24.90
C LEU A 13 -58.95 34.33 -23.65
N LEU A 14 -59.52 34.53 -22.46
CA LEU A 14 -58.94 34.09 -21.19
C LEU A 14 -58.82 32.56 -21.10
N ILE A 15 -59.82 31.82 -21.56
CA ILE A 15 -59.80 30.35 -21.60
C ILE A 15 -58.69 29.85 -22.54
N ILE A 16 -58.54 30.47 -23.72
CA ILE A 16 -57.47 30.12 -24.66
C ILE A 16 -56.08 30.41 -24.07
N ALA A 17 -55.90 31.58 -23.44
CA ALA A 17 -54.64 31.94 -22.81
C ALA A 17 -54.24 30.96 -21.69
N LEU A 18 -55.20 30.57 -20.83
CA LEU A 18 -54.99 29.57 -19.78
C LEU A 18 -54.59 28.21 -20.34
N TYR A 19 -55.24 27.78 -21.43
CA TYR A 19 -54.92 26.51 -22.07
C TYR A 19 -53.51 26.51 -22.67
N LEU A 20 -53.10 27.61 -23.31
CA LEU A 20 -51.76 27.76 -23.86
C LEU A 20 -50.69 27.75 -22.76
N ASP A 21 -50.89 28.50 -21.67
CA ASP A 21 -49.93 28.58 -20.57
C ASP A 21 -49.77 27.22 -19.86
N HIS A 22 -50.88 26.50 -19.65
CA HIS A 22 -50.83 25.15 -19.09
C HIS A 22 -50.02 24.18 -19.97
N ARG A 23 -50.22 24.24 -21.30
CA ARG A 23 -49.49 23.41 -22.25
C ARG A 23 -48.00 23.77 -22.31
N PHE A 24 -47.67 25.06 -22.23
CA PHE A 24 -46.27 25.52 -22.19
C PHE A 24 -45.57 25.08 -20.90
N MET A 25 -46.24 25.18 -19.75
CA MET A 25 -45.70 24.71 -18.47
C MET A 25 -45.51 23.20 -18.44
N GLN A 26 -46.45 22.41 -18.99
CA GLN A 26 -46.28 20.96 -19.13
C GLN A 26 -45.08 20.60 -19.98
N ASN A 27 -44.92 21.21 -21.16
CA ASN A 27 -43.77 20.98 -22.02
C ASN A 27 -42.44 21.32 -21.33
N LYS A 28 -42.40 22.41 -20.55
CA LYS A 28 -41.20 22.81 -19.80
C LYS A 28 -40.88 21.77 -18.71
N LEU A 29 -41.89 21.32 -17.97
CA LEU A 29 -41.75 20.29 -16.93
C LEU A 29 -41.24 18.96 -17.51
N ASP A 30 -41.76 18.54 -18.66
CA ASP A 30 -41.32 17.32 -19.35
C ASP A 30 -39.87 17.42 -19.83
N THR A 31 -39.46 18.58 -20.36
CA THR A 31 -38.05 18.79 -20.74
C THR A 31 -37.10 18.77 -19.55
N GLU A 32 -37.51 19.29 -18.40
CA GLU A 32 -36.72 19.28 -17.17
C GLU A 32 -36.60 17.86 -16.60
N ILE A 33 -37.70 17.11 -16.57
CA ILE A 33 -37.72 15.70 -16.16
C ILE A 33 -36.83 14.87 -17.08
N TYR A 34 -36.92 15.07 -18.39
CA TYR A 34 -36.08 14.39 -19.37
C TYR A 34 -34.60 14.71 -19.16
N ALA A 35 -34.24 15.99 -19.01
CA ALA A 35 -32.86 16.41 -18.76
C ALA A 35 -32.30 15.82 -17.46
N LYS A 36 -33.08 15.85 -16.37
CA LYS A 36 -32.71 15.25 -15.08
C LYS A 36 -32.49 13.74 -15.20
N THR A 37 -33.37 13.05 -15.92
CA THR A 37 -33.26 11.61 -16.14
C THR A 37 -32.02 11.25 -16.97
N GLN A 38 -31.70 12.05 -17.99
CA GLN A 38 -30.47 11.87 -18.78
C GLN A 38 -29.21 12.14 -17.96
N LEU A 39 -29.21 13.15 -17.09
CA LEU A 39 -28.09 13.42 -16.18
C LEU A 39 -27.88 12.29 -15.18
N VAL A 40 -28.95 11.80 -14.54
CA VAL A 40 -28.88 10.65 -13.62
C VAL A 40 -28.38 9.40 -14.35
N ARG A 41 -28.89 9.13 -15.56
CA ARG A 41 -28.43 8.02 -16.39
C ARG A 41 -26.95 8.16 -16.70
N LYS A 42 -26.49 9.33 -17.17
CA LYS A 42 -25.07 9.58 -17.47
C LYS A 42 -24.18 9.42 -16.25
N ILE A 43 -24.58 9.95 -15.09
CA ILE A 43 -23.86 9.76 -13.82
C ILE A 43 -23.80 8.27 -13.47
N SER A 44 -24.92 7.55 -13.55
CA SER A 44 -24.95 6.11 -13.24
C SER A 44 -24.07 5.30 -14.19
N THR A 45 -24.04 5.65 -15.48
CA THR A 45 -23.17 5.02 -16.48
C THR A 45 -21.72 5.31 -16.19
N VAL A 46 -21.34 6.56 -15.93
CA VAL A 46 -19.95 6.95 -15.60
C VAL A 46 -19.49 6.29 -14.30
N THR A 47 -20.34 6.22 -13.28
CA THR A 47 -20.03 5.52 -12.02
C THR A 47 -19.90 4.02 -12.25
N SER A 48 -20.76 3.41 -13.07
CA SER A 48 -20.64 2.01 -13.45
C SER A 48 -19.40 1.73 -14.30
N GLU A 49 -19.03 2.64 -15.19
CA GLU A 49 -17.81 2.54 -16.01
C GLU A 49 -16.57 2.70 -15.14
N ASN A 50 -16.53 3.69 -14.23
CA ASN A 50 -15.42 3.84 -13.29
C ASN A 50 -15.27 2.64 -12.37
N THR A 51 -16.39 2.08 -11.86
CA THR A 51 -16.34 0.86 -11.03
C THR A 51 -15.92 -0.35 -11.85
N ASN A 52 -16.38 -0.48 -13.10
CA ASN A 52 -15.95 -1.55 -14.00
C ASN A 52 -14.47 -1.41 -14.40
N LEU A 53 -13.99 -0.22 -14.72
CA LEU A 53 -12.59 0.07 -15.01
C LEU A 53 -11.72 -0.19 -13.79
N ARG A 54 -12.15 0.26 -12.60
CA ARG A 54 -11.48 -0.06 -11.34
C ARG A 54 -11.44 -1.58 -11.12
N ASN A 55 -12.54 -2.29 -11.34
CA ASN A 55 -12.59 -3.74 -11.22
C ASN A 55 -11.72 -4.45 -12.27
N GLN A 56 -11.67 -3.96 -13.51
CA GLN A 56 -10.79 -4.48 -14.57
C GLN A 56 -9.31 -4.22 -14.25
N MET A 57 -8.98 -3.06 -13.69
CA MET A 57 -7.64 -2.76 -13.16
C MET A 57 -7.26 -3.64 -11.96
N LEU A 58 -8.24 -4.15 -11.23
CA LEU A 58 -8.06 -5.06 -10.09
C LEU A 58 -8.11 -6.54 -10.50
N SER A 59 -8.70 -6.88 -11.65
CA SER A 59 -8.94 -8.27 -12.09
C SER A 59 -7.97 -8.77 -13.15
N PHE A 60 -7.37 -7.89 -13.96
CA PHE A 60 -6.21 -8.26 -14.77
C PHE A 60 -4.98 -8.34 -13.87
N ASP A 61 -3.99 -9.17 -14.24
CA ASP A 61 -2.65 -9.36 -13.66
C ASP A 61 -1.80 -8.07 -13.55
N ALA A 62 -2.39 -6.98 -13.07
CA ALA A 62 -1.80 -5.69 -12.84
C ALA A 62 -0.76 -5.71 -11.71
N ASN A 63 -0.59 -6.83 -10.99
CA ASN A 63 0.51 -6.98 -10.05
C ASN A 63 1.84 -7.24 -10.77
N ASN A 64 1.90 -8.00 -11.87
CA ASN A 64 3.20 -8.33 -12.49
C ASN A 64 3.85 -7.11 -13.18
N ASP A 65 3.16 -6.44 -14.11
CA ASP A 65 3.72 -5.28 -14.82
C ASP A 65 4.01 -4.08 -13.90
N LYS A 66 3.22 -3.92 -12.82
CA LYS A 66 3.38 -2.82 -11.86
C LYS A 66 4.39 -3.14 -10.76
N HIS A 67 4.58 -4.41 -10.40
CA HIS A 67 5.67 -4.83 -9.50
C HIS A 67 7.02 -4.52 -10.14
N HIS A 68 7.20 -4.82 -11.43
CA HIS A 68 8.42 -4.43 -12.17
C HIS A 68 8.64 -2.92 -12.22
N HIS A 69 7.59 -2.11 -12.34
CA HIS A 69 7.71 -0.66 -12.24
C HIS A 69 8.14 -0.21 -10.83
N GLY A 70 7.53 -0.77 -9.78
CA GLY A 70 7.90 -0.50 -8.39
C GLY A 70 9.37 -0.83 -8.13
N ILE A 71 9.80 -2.03 -8.52
CA ILE A 71 11.19 -2.51 -8.42
C ILE A 71 12.18 -1.56 -9.13
N ARG A 72 11.86 -1.10 -10.34
CA ARG A 72 12.72 -0.15 -11.08
C ARG A 72 12.79 1.20 -10.38
N LYS A 73 11.66 1.71 -9.90
CA LYS A 73 11.60 2.97 -9.16
C LYS A 73 12.38 2.89 -7.85
N ALA A 74 12.24 1.78 -7.11
CA ALA A 74 13.00 1.55 -5.89
C ALA A 74 14.51 1.57 -6.16
N LYS A 75 14.98 0.90 -7.21
CA LYS A 75 16.39 0.95 -7.61
C LYS A 75 16.85 2.38 -7.89
N GLN A 76 16.06 3.15 -8.65
CA GLN A 76 16.36 4.55 -8.92
C GLN A 76 16.44 5.37 -7.63
N ASP A 77 15.47 5.22 -6.74
CA ASP A 77 15.44 5.94 -5.47
C ASP A 77 16.63 5.58 -4.57
N LEU A 78 16.99 4.29 -4.49
CA LEU A 78 18.18 3.81 -3.78
C LEU A 78 19.47 4.34 -4.40
N THR A 79 19.63 4.28 -5.73
CA THR A 79 20.80 4.84 -6.42
C THR A 79 20.93 6.32 -6.14
N ASP A 80 19.85 7.09 -6.28
CA ASP A 80 19.86 8.53 -6.01
C ASP A 80 20.26 8.86 -4.56
N ILE A 81 19.76 8.08 -3.58
CA ILE A 81 20.09 8.26 -2.16
C ILE A 81 21.57 7.92 -1.93
N MET A 82 22.02 6.75 -2.38
CA MET A 82 23.38 6.27 -2.16
C MET A 82 24.43 7.15 -2.85
N THR A 83 24.18 7.56 -4.10
CA THR A 83 25.07 8.48 -4.82
C THR A 83 25.21 9.82 -4.09
N LYS A 84 24.12 10.38 -3.57
CA LYS A 84 24.19 11.61 -2.76
C LYS A 84 25.00 11.43 -1.49
N LEU A 85 24.89 10.29 -0.82
CA LEU A 85 25.68 9.99 0.37
C LEU A 85 27.18 9.86 0.05
N VAL A 86 27.53 9.31 -1.12
CA VAL A 86 28.91 9.27 -1.61
C VAL A 86 29.40 10.68 -1.95
N ASP A 87 28.62 11.46 -2.71
CA ASP A 87 28.98 12.83 -3.11
C ASP A 87 29.18 13.76 -1.89
N ASN A 88 28.42 13.52 -0.81
CA ASN A 88 28.54 14.24 0.45
C ASN A 88 29.66 13.71 1.37
N ASN A 89 30.47 12.74 0.93
CA ASN A 89 31.49 12.05 1.73
C ASN A 89 30.95 11.36 3.01
N GLN A 90 29.66 11.00 3.03
CA GLN A 90 29.05 10.25 4.13
C GLN A 90 29.27 8.74 3.98
N LEU A 91 29.40 8.27 2.73
CA LEU A 91 29.77 6.91 2.35
C LEU A 91 30.99 6.91 1.42
N ALA A 92 31.80 5.85 1.52
CA ALA A 92 32.94 5.66 0.63
C ALA A 92 32.56 4.88 -0.64
N LYS A 93 31.77 3.81 -0.52
CA LYS A 93 31.36 2.96 -1.64
C LYS A 93 30.05 2.24 -1.30
N PHE A 94 29.23 1.97 -2.30
CA PHE A 94 28.06 1.12 -2.16
C PHE A 94 27.92 0.20 -3.37
N GLU A 95 27.21 -0.91 -3.18
CA GLU A 95 26.80 -1.81 -4.26
C GLU A 95 25.31 -2.17 -4.07
N ILE A 96 24.55 -2.23 -5.16
CA ILE A 96 23.13 -2.62 -5.14
C ILE A 96 22.98 -3.92 -5.91
N ILE A 97 22.84 -5.02 -5.19
CA ILE A 97 22.67 -6.36 -5.75
C ILE A 97 21.17 -6.66 -5.90
N SER A 98 20.76 -7.13 -7.07
CA SER A 98 19.42 -7.71 -7.23
C SER A 98 19.45 -9.19 -6.87
N THR A 99 18.60 -9.57 -5.94
CA THR A 99 18.46 -10.95 -5.46
C THR A 99 17.94 -11.91 -6.53
N SER A 100 17.27 -11.38 -7.56
CA SER A 100 16.82 -12.15 -8.73
C SER A 100 17.97 -12.81 -9.50
N ASN A 101 19.19 -12.28 -9.37
CA ASN A 101 20.39 -12.83 -9.99
C ASN A 101 21.11 -13.87 -9.11
N LEU A 102 20.67 -14.05 -7.86
CA LEU A 102 21.36 -14.90 -6.90
C LEU A 102 21.11 -16.39 -7.21
N ALA A 103 22.18 -17.17 -7.28
CA ALA A 103 22.07 -18.60 -7.56
C ALA A 103 21.33 -19.35 -6.44
N VAL A 104 20.47 -20.32 -6.79
CA VAL A 104 19.71 -21.13 -5.81
C VAL A 104 20.61 -21.87 -4.82
N LYS A 105 21.85 -22.18 -5.23
CA LYS A 105 22.85 -22.86 -4.40
C LYS A 105 23.63 -21.91 -3.49
N HIS A 106 23.43 -20.60 -3.62
CA HIS A 106 24.18 -19.63 -2.88
C HIS A 106 23.86 -19.72 -1.37
N PRO A 107 24.86 -19.63 -0.46
CA PRO A 107 24.65 -19.81 0.98
C PRO A 107 23.63 -18.86 1.62
N PHE A 108 23.42 -17.67 1.03
CA PHE A 108 22.45 -16.70 1.51
C PHE A 108 21.11 -16.76 0.78
N PHE A 109 20.94 -17.64 -0.22
CA PHE A 109 19.78 -17.65 -1.12
C PHE A 109 18.44 -17.74 -0.38
N GLU A 110 18.32 -18.66 0.56
CA GLU A 110 17.07 -18.89 1.31
C GLU A 110 16.56 -17.63 2.00
N TYR A 111 17.48 -16.85 2.60
CA TYR A 111 17.15 -15.66 3.37
C TYR A 111 17.21 -14.36 2.55
N ALA A 112 17.93 -14.34 1.43
CA ALA A 112 18.02 -13.19 0.53
C ALA A 112 16.83 -13.12 -0.43
N ARG A 113 16.29 -14.26 -0.85
CA ARG A 113 15.22 -14.35 -1.86
C ARG A 113 13.96 -13.50 -1.57
N PRO A 114 13.50 -13.33 -0.32
CA PRO A 114 12.32 -12.52 -0.04
C PRO A 114 12.49 -11.03 -0.32
N PHE A 115 13.73 -10.55 -0.42
CA PHE A 115 14.06 -9.17 -0.76
C PHE A 115 14.25 -9.03 -2.27
N ASP A 116 13.99 -7.86 -2.83
CA ASP A 116 14.25 -7.55 -4.25
C ASP A 116 15.68 -7.04 -4.48
N TYR A 117 16.21 -6.29 -3.49
CA TYR A 117 17.55 -5.72 -3.51
C TYR A 117 18.26 -5.91 -2.18
N ILE A 118 19.58 -6.06 -2.25
CA ILE A 118 20.47 -5.94 -1.11
C ILE A 118 21.44 -4.81 -1.41
N VAL A 119 21.42 -3.77 -0.58
CA VAL A 119 22.38 -2.68 -0.67
C VAL A 119 23.48 -2.92 0.35
N ILE A 120 24.70 -3.02 -0.14
CA ILE A 120 25.90 -3.20 0.68
C ILE A 120 26.65 -1.88 0.69
N THR A 121 26.93 -1.38 1.88
CA THR A 121 27.79 -0.21 2.12
C THR A 121 28.92 -0.61 3.05
N GLU A 122 29.91 0.26 3.24
CA GLU A 122 30.96 -0.02 4.23
C GLU A 122 30.43 0.02 5.68
N LYS A 123 29.29 0.67 5.96
CA LYS A 123 28.76 0.85 7.33
C LYS A 123 27.51 0.03 7.65
N GLY A 124 26.87 -0.55 6.64
CA GLY A 124 25.59 -1.22 6.81
C GLY A 124 25.15 -2.02 5.60
N LEU A 125 24.23 -2.95 5.86
CA LEU A 125 23.58 -3.77 4.85
C LEU A 125 22.06 -3.52 4.93
N PHE A 126 21.43 -3.27 3.79
CA PHE A 126 20.02 -2.94 3.70
C PHE A 126 19.31 -3.92 2.77
N ASN A 127 18.39 -4.72 3.31
CA ASN A 127 17.62 -5.70 2.54
C ASN A 127 16.27 -5.10 2.18
N ILE A 128 16.04 -4.81 0.90
CA ILE A 128 14.88 -4.05 0.43
C ILE A 128 13.85 -5.00 -0.17
N ASP A 129 12.68 -5.08 0.45
CA ASP A 129 11.50 -5.75 -0.08
C ASP A 129 10.53 -4.70 -0.63
N VAL A 130 10.34 -4.69 -1.96
CA VAL A 130 9.56 -3.67 -2.66
C VAL A 130 8.11 -4.11 -2.79
N LYS A 131 7.23 -3.39 -2.09
CA LYS A 131 5.78 -3.57 -2.19
C LYS A 131 5.13 -2.44 -3.00
N ASN A 132 4.00 -2.78 -3.63
CA ASN A 132 3.17 -1.87 -4.42
C ASN A 132 1.71 -2.21 -4.16
N TRP A 133 1.16 -1.68 -3.06
CA TRP A 133 -0.18 -2.00 -2.61
C TRP A 133 -1.09 -0.79 -2.80
N LYS A 134 -1.65 -0.68 -4.00
CA LYS A 134 -2.62 0.37 -4.36
C LYS A 134 -3.98 0.21 -3.69
N GLN A 135 -4.15 -0.82 -2.86
CA GLN A 135 -5.39 -1.18 -2.19
C GLN A 135 -5.27 -0.85 -0.70
N LYS A 136 -6.42 -0.64 -0.04
CA LYS A 136 -6.47 -0.48 1.41
C LYS A 136 -5.90 -1.74 2.06
N THR A 137 -4.77 -1.58 2.74
CA THR A 137 -3.99 -2.70 3.28
C THR A 137 -3.90 -2.57 4.78
N PHE A 138 -4.38 -3.60 5.47
CA PHE A 138 -4.24 -3.76 6.91
C PHE A 138 -2.93 -4.50 7.14
N TYR A 139 -1.96 -3.81 7.74
CA TYR A 139 -0.59 -4.25 7.79
C TYR A 139 -0.19 -4.63 9.20
N HIS A 140 0.33 -5.85 9.35
CA HIS A 140 0.86 -6.39 10.60
C HIS A 140 -0.13 -6.32 11.78
N PHE A 141 -1.34 -6.88 11.61
CA PHE A 141 -2.32 -6.98 12.68
C PHE A 141 -2.10 -8.22 13.53
N ASN A 142 -1.70 -8.02 14.79
CA ASN A 142 -1.53 -9.10 15.75
C ASN A 142 -2.87 -9.59 16.29
N VAL A 143 -3.02 -10.92 16.27
CA VAL A 143 -4.10 -11.61 16.96
C VAL A 143 -3.52 -12.26 18.20
N ASP A 144 -3.99 -11.80 19.35
CA ASP A 144 -3.77 -12.43 20.64
C ASP A 144 -5.10 -13.04 21.11
N PRO A 145 -5.22 -14.38 21.13
CA PRO A 145 -6.44 -15.06 21.57
C PRO A 145 -6.77 -14.82 23.05
N GLU A 146 -5.81 -14.37 23.88
CA GLU A 146 -6.03 -14.06 25.30
C GLU A 146 -6.50 -12.61 25.52
N GLN A 147 -6.30 -11.70 24.56
CA GLN A 147 -6.71 -10.30 24.63
C GLN A 147 -8.18 -10.03 24.20
N GLU A 148 -8.99 -11.05 23.89
CA GLU A 148 -10.41 -10.85 23.57
C GLU A 148 -11.20 -10.17 24.72
N ASN A 149 -10.66 -10.15 25.95
CA ASN A 149 -11.31 -9.59 27.13
C ASN A 149 -10.94 -8.14 27.48
N ASP A 150 -9.94 -7.53 26.83
CA ASP A 150 -9.50 -6.14 27.11
C ASP A 150 -10.11 -5.10 26.15
N ASN A 151 -11.24 -5.44 25.53
CA ASN A 151 -11.96 -4.58 24.59
C ASN A 151 -12.50 -3.27 25.19
N ASN A 152 -12.38 -3.01 26.50
CA ASN A 152 -13.03 -1.88 27.15
C ASN A 152 -12.11 -0.71 27.54
N ASN A 153 -10.79 -0.89 27.60
CA ASN A 153 -9.91 0.14 28.19
C ASN A 153 -9.00 0.87 27.18
N ASP A 154 -9.00 0.49 25.91
CA ASP A 154 -7.95 0.92 24.96
C ASP A 154 -8.51 1.29 23.56
N LEU A 155 -9.79 1.70 23.52
CA LEU A 155 -10.52 2.10 22.29
C LEU A 155 -10.47 3.61 22.02
N SER A 156 -10.05 4.44 22.98
CA SER A 156 -10.12 5.92 22.84
C SER A 156 -9.17 6.47 21.78
N ASP A 157 -8.09 5.75 21.49
CA ASP A 157 -6.98 6.25 20.66
C ASP A 157 -6.86 5.53 19.31
N LYS A 158 -7.74 4.56 19.01
CA LYS A 158 -7.69 3.74 17.78
C LYS A 158 -8.62 4.29 16.71
N THR A 159 -8.12 4.36 15.48
CA THR A 159 -8.93 4.72 14.31
C THR A 159 -9.98 3.64 14.01
N GLU A 160 -11.09 4.01 13.36
CA GLU A 160 -12.11 3.07 12.91
C GLU A 160 -11.50 1.92 12.07
N ASP A 161 -10.55 2.26 11.20
CA ASP A 161 -9.83 1.29 10.39
C ASP A 161 -8.99 0.31 11.23
N GLN A 162 -8.37 0.75 12.32
CA GLN A 162 -7.65 -0.17 13.22
C GLN A 162 -8.60 -1.12 13.97
N ILE A 163 -9.79 -0.64 14.35
CA ILE A 163 -10.82 -1.47 14.98
C ILE A 163 -11.29 -2.55 13.99
N VAL A 164 -11.60 -2.15 12.76
CA VAL A 164 -12.00 -3.07 11.67
C VAL A 164 -10.87 -4.07 11.38
N GLY A 165 -9.63 -3.59 11.25
CA GLY A 165 -8.47 -4.43 10.98
C GLY A 165 -8.28 -5.53 12.03
N ARG A 166 -8.35 -5.16 13.32
CA ARG A 166 -8.26 -6.12 14.42
C ARG A 166 -9.42 -7.11 14.42
N TYR A 167 -10.65 -6.63 14.20
CA TYR A 167 -11.82 -7.50 14.13
C TYR A 167 -11.70 -8.56 13.03
N ILE A 168 -11.31 -8.13 11.81
CA ILE A 168 -11.15 -9.02 10.67
C ILE A 168 -10.02 -10.02 10.89
N ALA A 169 -8.88 -9.59 11.44
CA ALA A 169 -7.77 -10.48 11.79
C ALA A 169 -8.20 -11.55 12.80
N ASN A 170 -8.89 -11.16 13.88
CA ASN A 170 -9.39 -12.10 14.89
C ASN A 170 -10.40 -13.10 14.30
N LYS A 171 -11.33 -12.63 13.45
CA LYS A 171 -12.32 -13.49 12.78
C LYS A 171 -11.70 -14.47 11.80
N PHE A 172 -10.62 -14.09 11.14
CA PHE A 172 -9.87 -15.01 10.28
C PHE A 172 -9.11 -16.03 11.13
N HIS A 173 -8.41 -15.59 12.17
CA HIS A 173 -7.63 -16.45 13.05
C HIS A 173 -8.47 -17.53 13.75
N SER A 174 -9.69 -17.17 14.20
CA SER A 174 -10.57 -18.10 14.91
C SER A 174 -11.02 -19.30 14.08
N GLN A 175 -10.87 -19.25 12.74
CA GLN A 175 -11.17 -20.38 11.86
C GLN A 175 -10.17 -21.53 11.99
N PHE A 176 -8.96 -21.26 12.52
CA PHE A 176 -7.85 -22.21 12.54
C PHE A 176 -7.71 -22.97 13.87
N ASN A 177 -8.56 -22.71 14.87
CA ASN A 177 -8.49 -23.30 16.22
C ASN A 177 -7.05 -23.31 16.80
N SER A 178 -6.29 -22.24 16.56
CA SER A 178 -4.91 -22.09 17.00
C SER A 178 -4.84 -21.17 18.21
N THR A 179 -3.97 -21.50 19.17
CA THR A 179 -3.60 -20.62 20.29
C THR A 179 -2.33 -19.82 20.01
N ARG A 180 -1.70 -20.02 18.84
CA ARG A 180 -0.46 -19.33 18.49
C ARG A 180 -0.72 -17.90 18.07
N MET A 181 -0.12 -16.96 18.81
CA MET A 181 -0.08 -15.55 18.41
C MET A 181 0.49 -15.42 17.00
N THR A 182 -0.29 -14.80 16.12
CA THR A 182 0.06 -14.66 14.70
C THR A 182 -0.30 -13.25 14.23
N SER A 183 0.52 -12.71 13.34
CA SER A 183 0.26 -11.41 12.70
C SER A 183 -0.25 -11.65 11.29
N TYR A 184 -1.20 -10.84 10.88
CA TYR A 184 -1.79 -10.92 9.56
C TYR A 184 -1.64 -9.59 8.83
N THR A 185 -1.21 -9.69 7.57
CA THR A 185 -1.36 -8.60 6.61
C THR A 185 -2.40 -9.04 5.58
N PHE A 186 -3.32 -8.14 5.24
CA PHE A 186 -4.40 -8.42 4.30
C PHE A 186 -4.89 -7.16 3.60
N ILE A 187 -5.48 -7.32 2.43
CA ILE A 187 -5.99 -6.22 1.60
C ILE A 187 -7.52 -6.27 1.51
N GLU A 188 -8.14 -5.10 1.47
CA GLU A 188 -9.58 -4.95 1.22
C GLU A 188 -9.85 -4.73 -0.26
N ARG A 189 -10.72 -5.57 -0.82
CA ARG A 189 -11.22 -5.47 -2.19
C ARG A 189 -12.73 -5.24 -2.19
N ILE A 190 -13.11 -4.04 -2.61
CA ILE A 190 -14.51 -3.65 -2.80
C ILE A 190 -14.95 -4.06 -4.21
N LYS A 191 -15.92 -4.98 -4.29
CA LYS A 191 -16.68 -5.30 -5.51
C LYS A 191 -18.10 -4.74 -5.38
N LYS A 192 -18.85 -4.69 -6.49
CA LYS A 192 -20.14 -3.98 -6.63
C LYS A 192 -21.14 -4.18 -5.46
N HIS A 193 -21.18 -5.35 -4.84
CA HIS A 193 -22.06 -5.62 -3.68
C HIS A 193 -21.37 -6.44 -2.57
N THR A 194 -20.04 -6.57 -2.58
CA THR A 194 -19.31 -7.40 -1.61
C THR A 194 -17.97 -6.78 -1.27
N VAL A 195 -17.59 -6.82 -0.01
CA VAL A 195 -16.23 -6.54 0.45
C VAL A 195 -15.53 -7.87 0.69
N ILE A 196 -14.35 -8.05 0.11
CA ILE A 196 -13.53 -9.26 0.25
C ILE A 196 -12.21 -8.85 0.89
N PHE A 197 -11.78 -9.59 1.92
CA PHE A 197 -10.47 -9.44 2.54
C PHE A 197 -9.57 -10.58 2.10
N ASP A 198 -8.50 -10.25 1.35
CA ASP A 198 -7.53 -11.23 0.87
C ASP A 198 -6.30 -11.21 1.77
N PHE A 199 -6.04 -12.32 2.47
CA PHE A 199 -4.91 -12.47 3.39
C PHE A 199 -3.66 -12.92 2.64
N TYR A 200 -2.51 -12.34 2.98
CA TYR A 200 -1.22 -12.87 2.53
C TYR A 200 -0.91 -14.18 3.25
N SER A 201 -0.21 -15.08 2.56
CA SER A 201 0.22 -16.36 3.12
C SER A 201 1.20 -16.19 4.29
N GLN A 202 2.01 -15.14 4.25
CA GLN A 202 2.94 -14.74 5.30
C GLN A 202 2.86 -13.23 5.48
N ASP A 203 3.09 -12.78 6.71
CA ASP A 203 3.17 -11.37 7.04
C ASP A 203 4.52 -10.79 6.54
N PRO A 204 4.52 -9.83 5.59
CA PRO A 204 5.77 -9.36 4.98
C PRO A 204 6.72 -8.70 5.97
N TYR A 205 6.20 -8.05 7.00
CA TYR A 205 7.01 -7.45 8.05
C TYR A 205 7.77 -8.51 8.84
N LYS A 206 7.08 -9.55 9.33
CA LYS A 206 7.71 -10.68 10.04
C LYS A 206 8.68 -11.46 9.17
N GLU A 207 8.33 -11.68 7.92
CA GLU A 207 9.22 -12.35 6.96
C GLU A 207 10.52 -11.54 6.78
N ALA A 208 10.42 -10.23 6.56
CA ALA A 208 11.58 -9.36 6.44
C ALA A 208 12.42 -9.30 7.73
N ALA A 209 11.79 -9.25 8.91
CA ALA A 209 12.47 -9.25 10.20
C ALA A 209 13.29 -10.53 10.41
N TYR A 210 12.64 -11.69 10.22
CA TYR A 210 13.26 -13.00 10.36
C TYR A 210 14.44 -13.16 9.40
N ASN A 211 14.22 -12.88 8.11
CA ASN A 211 15.25 -13.07 7.09
C ASN A 211 16.42 -12.11 7.26
N THR A 212 16.18 -10.86 7.68
CA THR A 212 17.26 -9.90 7.98
C THR A 212 18.13 -10.41 9.13
N LYS A 213 17.51 -10.89 10.21
CA LYS A 213 18.23 -11.46 11.34
C LYS A 213 19.08 -12.65 10.91
N MET A 214 18.50 -13.58 10.15
CA MET A 214 19.21 -14.76 9.66
C MET A 214 20.36 -14.40 8.71
N LEU A 215 20.19 -13.42 7.82
CA LEU A 215 21.25 -12.89 6.98
C LEU A 215 22.38 -12.29 7.81
N GLN A 216 22.07 -11.52 8.86
CA GLN A 216 23.08 -10.94 9.73
C GLN A 216 23.90 -12.01 10.43
N GLU A 217 23.23 -13.04 10.98
CA GLU A 217 23.89 -14.18 11.63
C GLU A 217 24.79 -14.94 10.65
N LYS A 218 24.30 -15.23 9.44
CA LYS A 218 25.06 -15.93 8.40
C LYS A 218 26.25 -15.14 7.88
N ILE A 219 26.11 -13.83 7.71
CA ILE A 219 27.22 -12.95 7.33
C ILE A 219 28.26 -12.92 8.45
N LYS A 220 27.83 -12.83 9.72
CA LYS A 220 28.74 -12.85 10.87
C LYS A 220 29.49 -14.17 10.98
N GLU A 221 28.83 -15.30 10.78
CA GLU A 221 29.46 -16.63 10.75
C GLU A 221 30.53 -16.73 9.65
N ASN A 222 30.21 -16.24 8.44
CA ASN A 222 31.04 -16.46 7.26
C ASN A 222 32.13 -15.39 7.05
N ALA A 223 31.95 -14.18 7.57
CA ALA A 223 32.86 -13.05 7.39
C ALA A 223 33.57 -12.62 8.70
N HIS A 224 33.21 -13.21 9.84
CA HIS A 224 33.73 -12.88 11.17
C HIS A 224 33.63 -11.39 11.52
N HIS A 225 32.64 -10.70 10.96
CA HIS A 225 32.44 -9.28 11.16
C HIS A 225 30.96 -8.97 11.38
N ASN A 226 30.67 -7.99 12.22
CA ASN A 226 29.31 -7.63 12.59
C ASN A 226 28.92 -6.33 11.88
N ILE A 227 28.33 -6.45 10.70
CA ILE A 227 27.75 -5.30 10.00
C ILE A 227 26.30 -5.11 10.44
N LYS A 228 25.90 -3.84 10.68
CA LYS A 228 24.51 -3.51 10.97
C LYS A 228 23.64 -3.87 9.77
N ASN A 229 22.65 -4.73 9.98
CA ASN A 229 21.77 -5.22 8.94
C ASN A 229 20.33 -4.78 9.21
N VAL A 230 19.68 -4.18 8.22
CA VAL A 230 18.31 -3.65 8.34
C VAL A 230 17.47 -4.11 7.15
N GLY A 231 16.35 -4.76 7.43
CA GLY A 231 15.31 -5.06 6.47
C GLY A 231 14.41 -3.85 6.26
N LEU A 232 14.06 -3.55 5.02
CA LEU A 232 13.23 -2.42 4.66
C LEU A 232 12.09 -2.92 3.80
N VAL A 233 10.85 -2.84 4.32
CA VAL A 233 9.64 -3.04 3.51
C VAL A 233 9.29 -1.70 2.88
N TYR A 234 9.57 -1.57 1.58
CA TYR A 234 9.48 -0.30 0.87
C TYR A 234 8.26 -0.19 -0.04
N PHE A 235 7.36 0.74 0.28
CA PHE A 235 6.17 1.07 -0.50
C PHE A 235 6.46 2.18 -1.52
N THR A 236 6.75 1.77 -2.76
CA THR A 236 7.17 2.68 -3.84
C THR A 236 6.06 3.60 -4.36
N ASP A 237 4.80 3.25 -4.13
CA ASP A 237 3.62 4.01 -4.53
C ASP A 237 3.16 5.05 -3.49
N GLY A 238 3.85 5.13 -2.34
CA GLY A 238 3.40 5.92 -1.19
C GLY A 238 2.41 5.12 -0.33
N SER A 239 2.46 5.26 1.00
CA SER A 239 1.58 4.57 1.97
C SER A 239 0.13 5.06 1.93
N VAL A 240 -0.39 5.45 0.77
CA VAL A 240 -1.64 6.20 0.65
C VAL A 240 -2.84 5.44 1.24
N ASN A 241 -2.75 4.11 1.39
CA ASN A 241 -3.80 3.31 2.04
C ASN A 241 -3.28 2.22 3.01
N LEU A 242 -2.14 2.43 3.65
CA LEU A 242 -1.62 1.52 4.68
C LEU A 242 -2.26 1.83 6.03
N ILE A 243 -2.85 0.83 6.68
CA ILE A 243 -3.37 0.92 8.04
C ILE A 243 -2.45 0.06 8.90
N ASP A 244 -1.64 0.72 9.72
CA ASP A 244 -0.71 0.04 10.60
C ASP A 244 -1.45 -0.57 11.80
N GLY A 245 -1.16 -1.83 12.05
CA GLY A 245 -1.58 -2.54 13.25
C GLY A 245 -1.04 -1.89 14.52
N PRO A 246 -1.75 -2.02 15.65
CA PRO A 246 -1.32 -1.48 16.93
C PRO A 246 -0.18 -2.36 17.48
N THR A 247 1.08 -2.08 17.16
CA THR A 247 2.19 -2.90 17.64
C THR A 247 3.50 -2.14 17.80
N GLU A 248 4.28 -2.55 18.81
CA GLU A 248 5.71 -2.26 18.92
C GLU A 248 6.45 -2.85 17.71
N ARG A 249 7.26 -2.02 17.04
CA ARG A 249 8.03 -2.43 15.86
C ARG A 249 9.07 -3.48 16.24
N GLU A 250 9.09 -4.59 15.50
CA GLU A 250 10.12 -5.63 15.66
C GLU A 250 11.53 -5.06 15.35
N LYS A 251 12.54 -5.56 16.03
CA LYS A 251 13.95 -5.24 15.73
C LYS A 251 14.33 -5.78 14.35
N TYR A 252 15.30 -5.15 13.69
CA TYR A 252 15.87 -5.54 12.39
C TYR A 252 15.05 -5.22 11.14
N VAL A 253 13.83 -4.69 11.25
CA VAL A 253 13.04 -4.29 10.08
C VAL A 253 12.41 -2.93 10.29
N GLU A 254 12.34 -2.14 9.23
CA GLU A 254 11.57 -0.91 9.20
C GLU A 254 10.64 -0.88 8.00
N THR A 255 9.53 -0.19 8.18
CA THR A 255 8.55 0.03 7.12
C THR A 255 8.69 1.44 6.59
N VAL A 256 8.79 1.55 5.25
CA VAL A 256 9.12 2.81 4.60
C VAL A 256 8.19 3.08 3.44
N SER A 257 7.64 4.28 3.42
CA SER A 257 6.60 4.63 2.44
C SER A 257 6.91 5.84 1.58
N SER A 258 8.07 6.45 1.77
CA SER A 258 8.49 7.59 0.99
C SER A 258 9.99 7.54 0.76
N LYS A 259 10.45 8.22 -0.30
CA LYS A 259 11.88 8.37 -0.57
C LYS A 259 12.60 9.09 0.57
N SER A 260 11.95 10.06 1.21
CA SER A 260 12.52 10.75 2.39
C SER A 260 12.66 9.82 3.57
N SER A 261 11.62 9.07 3.93
CA SER A 261 11.71 8.10 5.03
C SER A 261 12.76 7.01 4.76
N LEU A 262 12.90 6.58 3.49
CA LEU A 262 13.95 5.64 3.07
C LEU A 262 15.33 6.23 3.29
N LYS A 263 15.52 7.47 2.87
CA LYS A 263 16.74 8.22 3.10
C LYS A 263 17.04 8.36 4.60
N ASP A 264 16.07 8.76 5.41
CA ASP A 264 16.24 9.03 6.83
C ASP A 264 16.71 7.77 7.58
N ILE A 265 16.09 6.61 7.33
CA ILE A 265 16.48 5.33 7.95
C ILE A 265 17.89 4.91 7.52
N ILE A 266 18.23 5.09 6.24
CA ILE A 266 19.56 4.78 5.72
C ILE A 266 20.60 5.69 6.37
N GLU A 267 20.35 7.00 6.44
CA GLU A 267 21.24 7.98 7.08
C GLU A 267 21.41 7.71 8.58
N GLU A 268 20.31 7.42 9.29
CA GLU A 268 20.34 7.06 10.72
C GLU A 268 21.17 5.78 10.94
N THR A 269 20.99 4.78 10.08
CA THR A 269 21.73 3.52 10.17
C THR A 269 23.22 3.72 9.94
N ILE A 270 23.59 4.54 8.95
CA ILE A 270 24.98 4.86 8.59
C ILE A 270 25.67 5.69 9.68
N THR A 271 24.96 6.64 10.28
CA THR A 271 25.49 7.52 11.32
C THR A 271 25.63 6.82 12.67
N SER A 272 24.76 5.86 12.96
CA SER A 272 24.81 5.02 14.17
C SER A 272 25.67 3.76 14.04
N ALA A 273 26.37 3.57 12.91
CA ALA A 273 27.26 2.44 12.72
C ALA A 273 28.58 2.66 13.47
N ASP A 274 28.81 1.87 14.50
CA ASP A 274 30.05 1.92 15.31
C ASP A 274 31.25 1.31 14.58
N GLU A 275 31.00 0.39 13.63
CA GLU A 275 32.02 -0.33 12.86
C GLU A 275 31.86 -0.06 11.35
N SER A 276 32.98 -0.05 10.63
CA SER A 276 33.03 0.11 9.18
C SER A 276 33.93 -0.95 8.56
N LEU A 277 33.49 -1.50 7.44
CA LEU A 277 34.23 -2.46 6.63
C LEU A 277 35.44 -1.79 5.98
N SER A 278 36.58 -2.45 6.04
CA SER A 278 37.70 -2.13 5.15
C SER A 278 37.34 -2.42 3.70
N LYS A 279 38.04 -1.79 2.76
CA LYS A 279 37.84 -2.00 1.32
C LYS A 279 37.92 -3.49 0.92
N GLU A 280 38.88 -4.23 1.47
CA GLU A 280 39.02 -5.66 1.18
C GLU A 280 37.85 -6.48 1.73
N GLN A 281 37.33 -6.15 2.91
CA GLN A 281 36.17 -6.82 3.48
C GLN A 281 34.90 -6.52 2.69
N PHE A 282 34.73 -5.26 2.26
CA PHE A 282 33.64 -4.84 1.39
C PHE A 282 33.67 -5.60 0.06
N ASP A 283 34.80 -5.58 -0.65
CA ASP A 283 34.93 -6.21 -1.96
C ASP A 283 34.73 -7.75 -1.87
N ARG A 284 35.19 -8.39 -0.78
CA ARG A 284 34.92 -9.81 -0.50
C ARG A 284 33.44 -10.10 -0.23
N LEU A 285 32.76 -9.22 0.50
CA LEU A 285 31.34 -9.39 0.81
C LEU A 285 30.52 -9.25 -0.48
N VAL A 286 30.81 -8.24 -1.30
CA VAL A 286 30.17 -8.03 -2.61
C VAL A 286 30.37 -9.24 -3.51
N ALA A 287 31.63 -9.68 -3.70
CA ALA A 287 31.94 -10.82 -4.57
C ALA A 287 31.16 -12.08 -4.17
N ARG A 288 30.97 -12.32 -2.87
CA ARG A 288 30.18 -13.46 -2.41
C ARG A 288 28.73 -13.39 -2.87
N PHE A 289 28.11 -12.22 -2.91
CA PHE A 289 26.74 -12.08 -3.40
C PHE A 289 26.61 -12.15 -4.93
N GLU A 290 27.72 -12.05 -5.66
CA GLU A 290 27.77 -12.15 -7.12
C GLU A 290 28.10 -13.57 -7.62
N ASP A 291 28.73 -14.40 -6.78
CA ASP A 291 29.08 -15.81 -7.04
C ASP A 291 27.89 -16.79 -6.88
#